data_AF-A0A9I9DR75-F1
#
_entry.id   AF-A0A9I9DR75-F1
#
_cell.length_a   1.000
_cell.length_b   1.000
_cell.length_c   1.000
_cell.angle_alpha   90.00
_cell.angle_beta   90.00
_cell.angle_gamma   90.00
#
_symmetry.space_group_name_H-M   'P 1'
#
loop_
_entity.id
_entity.type
_entity.pdbx_description
1 polymer ?
#
loop_
_entity_poly.entity_id
_entity_poly.type
_entity_poly.pdbx_seq_one_letter_code
_entity_poly.pdbx_strand_id
1 'polypeptide(L)'
;MGSLFSRFFFLLLLSQLFFTQCSSHKSTECLPSHDSSDYISAVGDPGMKNPNVRVGFEAWNFCNEVGAEAPNMGSPRLADCADLKTLPFRRHSKFVVHKVNEWDNKLGAGQKFPSEDFKPYLNPDLYVVEKERYLGSLCENDDYSSDPWSFWMIMLKNGNFDVNSTLCPEDGKRISKIITDRKFPCFGEGCMNQPLVYHNYSRLEYLGKGRLSLTGGFYGTYELDADLRHGIGNNSYFSVSWHKNVTTGSWIFSHQLATSSKYPWLMLYLRSDATRGFNGGYHYDGRGIMRKLPESPNFKVRLTLDIKNGGGKDSQFYLVDIGSCWKNNGDPCDGDTTTDVTRYSEMIINPETNSRCRPDNLKSCPPYHVTASGEKIHRNETSRFPYSAYHLYCSPGNAMHLEEPYDICDPYSNPMAQELMQLLPHPEWAVHGYPKNKGEGWVGDPRTWVLDVGALSNRLYFYQDPGTKAGRRIWTSINVGVEIYKLDIGSERATAEWSVEVGSLGSLRSHFTIKLCVVD
;
A
#
# COMPACT_ATOMS: atom_id res chain seq x y z
N MET A 1 39.20 -49.22 -39.95
CA MET A 1 38.80 -50.53 -40.53
C MET A 1 37.27 -50.58 -40.52
N GLY A 2 36.64 -50.79 -41.69
CA GLY A 2 35.18 -50.89 -41.81
C GLY A 2 34.53 -49.77 -42.63
N SER A 3 34.88 -49.66 -43.91
CA SER A 3 34.16 -48.88 -44.93
C SER A 3 34.13 -49.73 -46.19
N LEU A 4 32.95 -49.95 -46.76
CA LEU A 4 32.69 -50.31 -48.17
C LEU A 4 31.18 -50.11 -48.38
N PHE A 5 30.72 -48.89 -48.67
CA PHE A 5 30.55 -48.31 -50.01
C PHE A 5 29.70 -49.15 -50.99
N SER A 6 28.55 -48.56 -51.29
CA SER A 6 27.99 -48.34 -52.62
C SER A 6 27.40 -49.54 -53.39
N ARG A 7 26.08 -49.50 -53.52
CA ARG A 7 25.44 -49.39 -54.83
C ARG A 7 24.56 -48.13 -54.86
N PHE A 8 25.12 -47.08 -55.48
CA PHE A 8 24.54 -46.23 -56.53
C PHE A 8 23.03 -45.92 -56.50
N PHE A 9 22.51 -44.74 -56.82
CA PHE A 9 23.01 -43.38 -57.14
C PHE A 9 21.77 -42.68 -57.70
N PHE A 10 21.07 -41.85 -56.94
CA PHE A 10 20.10 -40.88 -57.47
C PHE A 10 19.57 -40.12 -56.27
N LEU A 11 20.21 -38.99 -55.96
CA LEU A 11 19.70 -37.83 -55.20
C LEU A 11 20.91 -36.93 -54.88
N LEU A 12 21.56 -36.45 -55.95
CA LEU A 12 22.40 -35.24 -55.92
C LEU A 12 21.45 -34.07 -56.16
N LEU A 13 21.22 -33.23 -55.16
CA LEU A 13 21.97 -32.00 -54.86
C LEU A 13 21.38 -30.77 -55.58
N LEU A 14 20.82 -29.88 -54.77
CA LEU A 14 20.95 -28.42 -54.87
C LEU A 14 20.51 -27.73 -56.18
N SER A 15 19.28 -27.22 -56.17
CA SER A 15 18.98 -25.85 -56.59
C SER A 15 17.84 -25.34 -55.69
N GLN A 16 18.14 -24.80 -54.51
CA GLN A 16 18.24 -23.36 -54.28
C GLN A 16 17.11 -22.55 -54.97
N LEU A 17 16.31 -21.93 -54.10
CA LEU A 17 15.81 -20.56 -54.19
C LEU A 17 14.49 -20.30 -54.95
N PHE A 18 13.49 -19.99 -54.11
CA PHE A 18 12.70 -18.75 -54.14
C PHE A 18 11.35 -18.69 -54.91
N PHE A 19 10.38 -18.19 -54.14
CA PHE A 19 9.16 -17.42 -54.47
C PHE A 19 7.81 -18.14 -54.64
N THR A 20 7.01 -18.05 -53.55
CA THR A 20 5.63 -17.48 -53.43
C THR A 20 4.51 -18.04 -54.33
N GLN A 21 3.23 -18.18 -53.94
CA GLN A 21 2.39 -17.74 -52.82
C GLN A 21 1.00 -18.42 -52.92
N CYS A 22 0.24 -18.38 -51.82
CA CYS A 22 -1.24 -18.52 -51.70
C CYS A 22 -1.87 -19.90 -51.95
N SER A 23 -2.89 -20.38 -51.24
CA SER A 23 -3.69 -19.91 -50.10
C SER A 23 -4.59 -21.09 -49.66
N SER A 24 -4.91 -21.23 -48.36
CA SER A 24 -6.30 -21.39 -47.87
C SER A 24 -6.39 -21.80 -46.39
N HIS A 25 -6.98 -20.89 -45.62
CA HIS A 25 -7.88 -21.06 -44.47
C HIS A 25 -7.80 -22.32 -43.59
N LYS A 26 -7.45 -22.13 -42.32
CA LYS A 26 -8.22 -22.64 -41.16
C LYS A 26 -8.13 -21.66 -40.00
N SER A 27 -9.28 -21.42 -39.38
CA SER A 27 -9.53 -20.62 -38.18
C SER A 27 -8.70 -21.09 -36.99
N THR A 28 -7.92 -20.17 -36.41
CA THR A 28 -7.20 -20.40 -35.16
C THR A 28 -7.95 -19.69 -34.04
N GLU A 29 -8.70 -20.46 -33.24
CA GLU A 29 -9.08 -20.06 -31.90
C GLU A 29 -7.79 -19.83 -31.10
N CYS A 30 -7.62 -18.60 -30.60
CA CYS A 30 -6.53 -18.26 -29.69
C CYS A 30 -6.75 -18.98 -28.36
N LEU A 31 -6.13 -20.14 -28.22
CA LEU A 31 -5.92 -20.78 -26.92
C LEU A 31 -5.12 -19.81 -26.02
N PRO A 32 -5.49 -19.66 -24.73
CA PRO A 32 -4.72 -18.86 -23.80
C PRO A 32 -3.33 -19.47 -23.65
N SER A 33 -2.31 -18.65 -23.85
CA SER A 33 -0.92 -19.00 -23.58
C SER A 33 -0.79 -19.49 -22.14
N HIS A 34 -0.28 -20.71 -22.00
CA HIS A 34 0.20 -21.30 -20.75
C HIS A 34 1.27 -20.39 -20.14
N ASP A 35 0.91 -19.55 -19.16
CA ASP A 35 1.86 -18.77 -18.37
C ASP A 35 2.30 -19.60 -17.16
N SER A 36 3.31 -20.44 -17.37
CA SER A 36 4.00 -21.20 -16.31
C SER A 36 5.37 -20.60 -16.00
N SER A 37 5.47 -19.29 -15.77
CA SER A 37 6.71 -18.68 -15.31
C SER A 37 6.88 -18.79 -13.78
N ASP A 38 8.11 -19.10 -13.36
CA ASP A 38 8.60 -19.16 -11.99
C ASP A 38 8.45 -17.81 -11.27
N TYR A 39 7.37 -17.63 -10.51
CA TYR A 39 7.12 -16.41 -9.75
C TYR A 39 7.30 -16.64 -8.25
N ILE A 40 8.07 -15.77 -7.60
CA ILE A 40 8.36 -15.83 -6.16
C ILE A 40 7.46 -14.83 -5.41
N SER A 41 7.04 -15.19 -4.20
CA SER A 41 6.35 -14.27 -3.29
C SER A 41 7.37 -13.39 -2.61
N ALA A 42 7.15 -12.08 -2.55
CA ALA A 42 8.00 -11.22 -1.72
C ALA A 42 7.39 -10.84 -0.38
N VAL A 43 6.12 -11.15 -0.13
CA VAL A 43 5.62 -11.20 1.25
C VAL A 43 6.20 -12.42 1.96
N GLY A 44 6.54 -12.25 3.23
CA GLY A 44 7.23 -13.24 4.05
C GLY A 44 6.41 -14.45 4.45
N ASP A 45 5.11 -14.43 4.18
CA ASP A 45 4.24 -15.60 4.31
C ASP A 45 3.70 -16.02 2.92
N PRO A 46 4.50 -16.69 2.06
CA PRO A 46 4.06 -17.08 0.73
C PRO A 46 2.81 -17.97 0.75
N GLY A 47 1.72 -17.43 0.19
CA GLY A 47 0.41 -18.10 0.17
C GLY A 47 -0.32 -18.05 1.51
N MET A 48 0.12 -17.22 2.47
CA MET A 48 -0.48 -17.08 3.80
C MET A 48 -0.57 -18.40 4.58
N LYS A 49 0.50 -19.21 4.49
CA LYS A 49 0.56 -20.57 5.03
C LYS A 49 0.91 -20.61 6.51
N ASN A 50 1.63 -19.60 7.01
CA ASN A 50 1.96 -19.50 8.42
C ASN A 50 0.65 -19.53 9.22
N PRO A 51 0.47 -20.37 10.25
CA PRO A 51 -0.79 -20.42 11.00
C PRO A 51 -0.93 -19.27 12.01
N ASN A 52 0.13 -18.52 12.28
CA ASN A 52 0.18 -17.52 13.34
C ASN A 52 -0.41 -16.17 12.90
N VAL A 53 -0.76 -15.31 13.85
CA VAL A 53 -1.20 -13.94 13.61
C VAL A 53 -0.02 -12.99 13.71
N ARG A 54 0.07 -12.05 12.76
CA ARG A 54 1.11 -11.05 12.63
C ARG A 54 0.51 -9.76 12.06
N VAL A 55 -0.01 -8.91 12.94
CA VAL A 55 -0.66 -7.64 12.54
C VAL A 55 -0.11 -6.51 13.42
N GLY A 56 0.49 -5.50 12.80
CA GLY A 56 0.86 -4.23 13.42
C GLY A 56 -0.23 -3.19 13.18
N PHE A 57 -0.21 -2.15 13.99
CA PHE A 57 -1.10 -1.00 13.86
C PHE A 57 -0.29 0.28 14.07
N GLU A 58 -0.56 1.25 13.20
CA GLU A 58 0.00 2.59 13.29
C GLU A 58 -1.10 3.64 13.17
N ALA A 59 -1.02 4.65 14.04
CA ALA A 59 -1.88 5.82 13.97
C ALA A 59 -1.11 7.14 14.09
N TRP A 60 -0.20 7.40 13.15
CA TRP A 60 0.47 8.70 13.05
C TRP A 60 -0.48 9.78 12.54
N ASN A 61 -0.18 11.01 12.94
CA ASN A 61 -0.87 12.17 12.40
C ASN A 61 -0.28 12.54 11.04
N PHE A 62 -0.91 13.52 10.41
CA PHE A 62 -0.40 14.21 9.23
C PHE A 62 1.05 14.66 9.42
N CYS A 63 1.81 14.75 8.33
CA CYS A 63 3.25 15.01 8.33
C CYS A 63 4.13 13.98 9.04
N ASN A 64 3.58 12.82 9.42
CA ASN A 64 4.26 11.66 10.00
C ASN A 64 4.97 11.91 11.33
N GLU A 65 4.55 12.94 12.06
CA GLU A 65 4.98 13.15 13.44
C GLU A 65 3.83 12.80 14.40
N VAL A 66 4.19 12.28 15.56
CA VAL A 66 3.25 11.99 16.65
C VAL A 66 2.71 13.30 17.23
N GLY A 67 3.50 14.38 17.17
CA GLY A 67 3.19 15.63 17.83
C GLY A 67 3.30 15.45 19.35
N ALA A 68 2.17 15.44 20.06
CA ALA A 68 2.11 15.14 21.49
C ALA A 68 1.31 13.85 21.73
N GLU A 69 1.87 12.92 22.51
CA GLU A 69 1.06 11.82 23.05
C GLU A 69 0.00 12.39 23.97
N ALA A 70 -1.27 12.03 23.76
CA ALA A 70 -2.30 12.46 24.70
C ALA A 70 -2.06 11.74 26.05
N PRO A 71 -2.25 12.44 27.19
CA PRO A 71 -1.94 11.88 28.50
C PRO A 71 -2.58 10.49 28.72
N ASN A 72 -1.77 9.52 29.12
CA ASN A 72 -2.16 8.14 29.47
C ASN A 72 -2.54 7.18 28.32
N MET A 73 -2.36 7.57 27.05
CA MET A 73 -2.72 6.71 25.91
C MET A 73 -1.57 5.82 25.39
N GLY A 74 -0.33 6.13 25.78
CA GLY A 74 0.86 5.47 25.24
C GLY A 74 1.13 5.83 23.78
N SER A 75 2.14 5.20 23.20
CA SER A 75 2.54 5.45 21.82
C SER A 75 1.58 4.75 20.83
N PRO A 76 1.26 5.34 19.66
CA PRO A 76 0.21 4.90 18.73
C PRO A 76 0.64 3.71 17.85
N ARG A 77 1.63 2.95 18.31
CA ARG A 77 2.09 1.70 17.71
C ARG A 77 1.61 0.56 18.56
N LEU A 78 0.89 -0.36 17.93
CA LEU A 78 0.38 -1.57 18.58
C LEU A 78 0.67 -2.77 17.69
N ALA A 79 0.62 -3.96 18.28
CA ALA A 79 0.67 -5.19 17.51
C ALA A 79 -0.20 -6.27 18.15
N ASP A 80 -0.68 -7.17 17.29
CA ASP A 80 -1.20 -8.48 17.66
C ASP A 80 -0.36 -9.56 16.98
N CYS A 81 0.45 -10.21 17.81
CA CYS A 81 1.29 -11.31 17.38
C CYS A 81 1.02 -12.52 18.25
N ALA A 82 0.43 -13.55 17.64
CA ALA A 82 -0.11 -14.67 18.37
C ALA A 82 0.21 -15.99 17.64
N ASP A 83 0.84 -16.93 18.35
CA ASP A 83 1.23 -18.22 17.82
C ASP A 83 0.18 -19.28 18.11
N LEU A 84 -0.18 -20.06 17.10
CA LEU A 84 -1.08 -21.20 17.25
C LEU A 84 -0.28 -22.44 17.63
N LYS A 85 -0.35 -22.85 18.90
CA LYS A 85 0.36 -24.03 19.42
C LYS A 85 -0.58 -25.20 19.64
N THR A 86 -0.03 -26.41 19.59
CA THR A 86 -0.75 -27.66 19.86
C THR A 86 -0.30 -28.22 21.20
N LEU A 87 -1.23 -28.70 22.03
CA LEU A 87 -0.86 -29.30 23.33
C LEU A 87 -0.11 -30.63 23.12
N PRO A 88 1.00 -30.88 23.85
CA PRO A 88 1.83 -32.09 23.68
C PRO A 88 1.04 -33.41 23.85
N PHE A 89 0.07 -33.42 24.76
CA PHE A 89 -0.69 -34.62 25.16
C PHE A 89 -2.08 -34.74 24.51
N ARG A 90 -2.51 -33.72 23.75
CA ARG A 90 -3.78 -33.72 23.01
C ARG A 90 -3.57 -33.06 21.66
N ARG A 91 -3.11 -33.84 20.68
CA ARG A 91 -2.81 -33.40 19.30
C ARG A 91 -3.95 -32.67 18.58
N HIS A 92 -5.18 -32.74 19.08
CA HIS A 92 -6.35 -32.04 18.53
C HIS A 92 -6.69 -30.73 19.26
N SER A 93 -6.04 -30.42 20.38
CA SER A 93 -6.29 -29.21 21.16
C SER A 93 -5.28 -28.13 20.78
N LYS A 94 -5.74 -27.11 20.05
CA LYS A 94 -4.95 -25.92 19.73
C LYS A 94 -5.25 -24.78 20.70
N PHE A 95 -4.24 -23.96 20.98
CA PHE A 95 -4.36 -22.77 21.82
C PHE A 95 -3.49 -21.64 21.27
N VAL A 96 -3.81 -20.42 21.69
CA VAL A 96 -3.13 -19.20 21.23
C VAL A 96 -2.13 -18.75 22.29
N VAL A 97 -0.91 -18.43 21.86
CA VAL A 97 0.13 -17.83 22.70
C VAL A 97 0.46 -16.45 22.16
N HIS A 98 0.13 -15.41 22.92
CA HIS A 98 0.45 -14.05 22.56
C HIS A 98 1.94 -13.75 22.80
N LYS A 99 2.63 -13.26 21.77
CA LYS A 99 4.00 -12.74 21.85
C LYS A 99 4.02 -11.25 22.25
N VAL A 100 2.96 -10.52 21.92
CA VAL A 100 2.73 -9.13 22.31
C VAL A 100 1.54 -9.09 23.26
N ASN A 101 1.72 -8.46 24.42
CA ASN A 101 0.70 -8.33 25.46
C ASN A 101 0.29 -6.86 25.67
N GLU A 102 -0.62 -6.63 26.63
CA GLU A 102 -1.17 -5.30 26.89
C GLU A 102 -0.12 -4.30 27.41
N TRP A 103 0.87 -4.77 28.17
CA TRP A 103 1.96 -3.92 28.65
C TRP A 103 2.83 -3.42 27.51
N ASP A 104 3.18 -4.30 26.56
CA ASP A 104 3.97 -3.94 25.38
C ASP A 104 3.24 -2.88 24.54
N ASN A 105 1.93 -3.08 24.34
CA ASN A 105 1.08 -2.18 23.59
C ASN A 105 0.84 -0.83 24.31
N LYS A 106 0.88 -0.79 25.65
CA LYS A 106 0.71 0.44 26.45
C LYS A 106 1.97 1.29 26.61
N LEU A 107 3.13 0.81 26.14
CA LEU A 107 4.38 1.56 26.22
C LEU A 107 4.24 2.96 25.57
N GLY A 108 4.70 3.99 26.28
CA GLY A 108 4.69 5.40 25.85
C GLY A 108 6.02 6.10 26.12
N ALA A 109 6.16 7.33 25.62
CA ALA A 109 7.43 8.06 25.64
C ALA A 109 8.08 8.08 27.04
N GLY A 110 9.38 7.78 27.10
CA GLY A 110 10.18 7.70 28.32
C GLY A 110 10.06 6.40 29.13
N GLN A 111 9.11 5.51 28.81
CA GLN A 111 8.99 4.23 29.51
C GLN A 111 10.04 3.23 29.03
N LYS A 112 10.63 2.48 29.96
CA LYS A 112 11.65 1.46 29.66
C LYS A 112 11.03 0.27 28.94
N PHE A 113 11.68 -0.16 27.85
CA PHE A 113 11.36 -1.41 27.19
C PHE A 113 11.79 -2.61 28.07
N PRO A 114 11.09 -3.75 27.98
CA PRO A 114 11.53 -4.99 28.63
C PRO A 114 12.89 -5.53 28.17
N SER A 115 13.35 -5.15 26.96
CA SER A 115 14.69 -5.44 26.46
C SER A 115 15.58 -4.19 26.51
N GLU A 116 16.85 -4.37 26.88
CA GLU A 116 17.87 -3.31 26.91
C GLU A 116 18.34 -2.88 25.52
N ASP A 117 18.00 -3.64 24.47
CA ASP A 117 18.37 -3.34 23.08
C ASP A 117 17.65 -2.10 22.52
N PHE A 118 16.57 -1.66 23.18
CA PHE A 118 15.71 -0.58 22.73
C PHE A 118 15.80 0.64 23.64
N LYS A 119 15.84 1.84 23.04
CA LYS A 119 16.08 3.09 23.77
C LYS A 119 14.78 3.79 24.19
N PRO A 120 14.58 4.09 25.49
CA PRO A 120 13.38 4.75 25.98
C PRO A 120 13.45 6.28 25.79
N TYR A 121 13.36 6.74 24.54
CA TYR A 121 13.37 8.16 24.21
C TYR A 121 12.24 8.94 24.90
N LEU A 122 12.56 10.14 25.42
CA LEU A 122 11.55 11.08 25.92
C LEU A 122 10.81 11.79 24.77
N ASN A 123 11.43 11.89 23.60
CA ASN A 123 10.80 12.43 22.41
C ASN A 123 9.81 11.38 21.85
N PRO A 124 8.51 11.70 21.73
CA PRO A 124 7.50 10.78 21.21
C PRO A 124 7.77 10.27 19.79
N ASP A 125 8.26 11.12 18.89
CA ASP A 125 8.56 10.78 17.49
C ASP A 125 9.71 9.78 17.39
N LEU A 126 10.72 9.90 18.26
CA LEU A 126 11.80 8.90 18.35
C LEU A 126 11.33 7.63 19.06
N TYR A 127 10.50 7.75 20.09
CA TYR A 127 10.01 6.62 20.87
C TYR A 127 9.11 5.71 20.05
N VAL A 128 8.22 6.27 19.24
CA VAL A 128 7.26 5.52 18.44
C VAL A 128 7.96 4.65 17.37
N VAL A 129 9.05 5.14 16.78
CA VAL A 129 9.90 4.39 15.85
C VAL A 129 10.58 3.23 16.58
N GLU A 130 11.14 3.51 17.75
CA GLU A 130 11.79 2.48 18.55
C GLU A 130 10.80 1.41 19.05
N LYS A 131 9.57 1.82 19.41
CA LYS A 131 8.49 0.92 19.81
C LYS A 131 8.05 0.02 18.66
N GLU A 132 7.96 0.53 17.43
CA GLU A 132 7.68 -0.32 16.27
C GLU A 132 8.74 -1.40 16.10
N ARG A 133 10.03 -1.04 16.23
CA ARG A 133 11.14 -2.01 16.15
C ARG A 133 11.07 -3.05 17.26
N TYR A 134 10.71 -2.63 18.47
CA TYR A 134 10.50 -3.52 19.61
C TYR A 134 9.34 -4.50 19.35
N LEU A 135 8.16 -3.99 18.95
CA LEU A 135 7.02 -4.84 18.61
C LEU A 135 7.36 -5.78 17.44
N GLY A 136 8.07 -5.27 16.43
CA GLY A 136 8.56 -6.03 15.30
C GLY A 136 9.44 -7.21 15.70
N SER A 137 10.32 -7.05 16.69
CA SER A 137 11.19 -8.13 17.19
C SER A 137 10.40 -9.20 17.97
N LEU A 138 9.37 -8.81 18.74
CA LEU A 138 8.46 -9.76 19.37
C LEU A 138 7.65 -10.55 18.33
N CYS A 139 7.21 -9.85 17.28
CA CYS A 139 6.42 -10.40 16.19
C CYS A 139 7.23 -11.19 15.18
N GLU A 140 8.55 -11.16 15.26
CA GLU A 140 9.41 -11.71 14.24
C GLU A 140 9.08 -13.19 13.97
N ASN A 141 9.00 -13.51 12.68
CA ASN A 141 8.98 -14.86 12.20
C ASN A 141 10.33 -15.15 11.52
N ASP A 142 11.13 -15.96 12.20
CA ASP A 142 12.42 -16.42 11.73
C ASP A 142 12.25 -17.83 11.16
N ASP A 143 11.99 -17.89 9.86
CA ASP A 143 12.22 -19.10 9.09
C ASP A 143 13.71 -19.11 8.74
N TYR A 144 14.51 -19.92 9.46
CA TYR A 144 15.99 -20.07 9.42
C TYR A 144 16.67 -20.02 8.02
N SER A 145 15.91 -20.11 6.94
CA SER A 145 16.36 -20.03 5.55
C SER A 145 16.52 -18.61 4.99
N SER A 146 16.22 -17.53 5.75
CA SER A 146 16.14 -16.18 5.16
C SER A 146 15.92 -15.02 6.14
N ASP A 147 16.05 -13.78 5.64
CA ASP A 147 15.74 -12.56 6.42
C ASP A 147 14.35 -12.60 7.07
N PRO A 148 14.26 -12.22 8.37
CA PRO A 148 13.02 -12.28 9.12
C PRO A 148 12.00 -11.23 8.66
N TRP A 149 10.74 -11.49 8.96
CA TRP A 149 9.63 -10.57 8.72
C TRP A 149 8.72 -10.46 9.94
N SER A 150 8.00 -9.34 10.06
CA SER A 150 7.23 -9.03 11.27
C SER A 150 5.73 -9.15 11.05
N PHE A 151 5.08 -8.22 10.37
CA PHE A 151 3.61 -8.18 10.28
C PHE A 151 3.05 -7.44 9.07
N TRP A 152 1.79 -7.72 8.77
CA TRP A 152 0.91 -6.80 8.02
C TRP A 152 0.71 -5.52 8.83
N MET A 153 0.68 -4.36 8.20
CA MET A 153 0.48 -3.10 8.90
C MET A 153 -0.93 -2.55 8.63
N ILE A 154 -1.66 -2.24 9.69
CA ILE A 154 -2.87 -1.40 9.62
C ILE A 154 -2.44 0.03 9.83
N MET A 155 -2.63 0.87 8.82
CA MET A 155 -2.36 2.29 8.91
C MET A 155 -3.66 3.05 9.03
N LEU A 156 -3.79 3.80 10.12
CA LEU A 156 -4.81 4.80 10.31
C LEU A 156 -4.12 6.16 10.31
N LYS A 157 -4.58 7.11 9.48
CA LYS A 157 -4.06 8.48 9.50
C LYS A 157 -5.18 9.47 9.68
N ASN A 158 -4.87 10.52 10.43
CA ASN A 158 -5.67 11.72 10.55
C ASN A 158 -5.03 12.81 9.70
N GLY A 159 -5.78 13.28 8.70
CA GLY A 159 -5.34 14.33 7.79
C GLY A 159 -5.61 15.74 8.30
N ASN A 160 -6.19 15.88 9.50
CA ASN A 160 -6.23 17.19 10.15
C ASN A 160 -4.81 17.75 10.22
N PHE A 161 -4.71 19.08 10.11
CA PHE A 161 -3.44 19.76 10.01
C PHE A 161 -3.48 21.06 10.80
N ASP A 162 -2.60 21.21 11.79
CA ASP A 162 -2.54 22.42 12.61
C ASP A 162 -1.64 23.47 11.97
N VAL A 163 -2.25 24.40 11.23
CA VAL A 163 -1.58 25.53 10.57
C VAL A 163 -0.95 26.54 11.54
N ASN A 164 -1.31 26.50 12.83
CA ASN A 164 -0.72 27.36 13.86
C ASN A 164 0.50 26.74 14.53
N SER A 165 0.73 25.43 14.32
CA SER A 165 1.90 24.73 14.81
C SER A 165 3.08 24.84 13.83
N THR A 166 4.28 24.50 14.29
CA THR A 166 5.47 24.31 13.44
C THR A 166 5.96 22.86 13.50
N LEU A 167 5.05 21.91 13.81
CA LEU A 167 5.39 20.50 13.93
C LEU A 167 5.77 19.91 12.57
N CYS A 168 5.03 20.29 11.53
CA CYS A 168 5.23 19.79 10.20
C CYS A 168 6.23 20.66 9.42
N PRO A 169 7.31 20.07 8.88
CA PRO A 169 8.25 20.78 8.03
C PRO A 169 7.64 21.07 6.65
N GLU A 170 8.22 22.05 5.95
CA GLU A 170 7.94 22.35 4.54
C GLU A 170 8.99 21.65 3.67
N ASP A 171 8.64 20.52 3.05
CA ASP A 171 9.58 19.71 2.24
C ASP A 171 10.90 19.43 2.99
N GLY A 172 10.82 19.01 4.26
CA GLY A 172 11.99 18.75 5.12
C GLY A 172 12.55 19.96 5.85
N LYS A 173 12.17 21.19 5.46
CA LYS A 173 12.68 22.41 6.08
C LYS A 173 11.83 22.81 7.27
N ARG A 174 12.48 23.03 8.41
CA ARG A 174 11.82 23.63 9.58
C ARG A 174 11.44 25.06 9.25
N ILE A 175 10.19 25.40 9.55
CA ILE A 175 9.60 26.72 9.31
C ILE A 175 9.15 27.34 10.63
N SER A 176 9.11 28.67 10.67
CA SER A 176 8.58 29.41 11.82
C SER A 176 7.07 29.63 11.75
N LYS A 177 6.47 29.49 10.56
CA LYS A 177 5.04 29.64 10.31
C LYS A 177 4.64 28.94 9.02
N ILE A 178 3.51 28.25 9.03
CA ILE A 178 2.89 27.66 7.84
C ILE A 178 2.22 28.77 7.02
N ILE A 179 2.52 28.84 5.72
CA ILE A 179 1.90 29.78 4.79
C ILE A 179 1.33 28.97 3.64
N THR A 180 -0.01 28.88 3.60
CA THR A 180 -0.71 28.05 2.61
C THR A 180 -2.05 28.66 2.27
N ASP A 181 -2.45 28.53 1.00
CA ASP A 181 -3.78 28.83 0.50
C ASP A 181 -4.73 27.62 0.59
N ARG A 182 -4.18 26.46 0.98
CA ARG A 182 -4.94 25.22 1.14
C ARG A 182 -5.85 25.31 2.35
N LYS A 183 -7.09 24.86 2.14
CA LYS A 183 -8.07 24.73 3.23
C LYS A 183 -7.85 23.40 3.91
N PHE A 184 -7.44 23.44 5.17
CA PHE A 184 -7.34 22.29 6.03
C PHE A 184 -8.50 22.27 7.02
N PRO A 185 -8.93 21.09 7.49
CA PRO A 185 -10.07 20.99 8.40
C PRO A 185 -9.75 21.38 9.85
N CYS A 186 -8.50 21.73 10.15
CA CYS A 186 -8.04 22.10 11.48
C CYS A 186 -7.32 23.45 11.50
N PHE A 187 -7.53 24.22 12.57
CA PHE A 187 -6.90 25.53 12.80
C PHE A 187 -6.45 25.73 14.26
N GLY A 188 -5.89 24.72 14.92
CA GLY A 188 -5.33 24.89 16.27
C GLY A 188 -5.06 23.61 17.05
N GLU A 189 -4.68 23.80 18.31
CA GLU A 189 -4.20 22.78 19.23
C GLU A 189 -5.19 21.61 19.41
N GLY A 190 -4.66 20.39 19.48
CA GLY A 190 -5.42 19.17 19.81
C GLY A 190 -6.15 18.52 18.63
N CYS A 191 -6.01 19.03 17.40
CA CYS A 191 -6.57 18.36 16.22
C CYS A 191 -5.65 17.30 15.62
N MET A 192 -4.35 17.37 15.93
CA MET A 192 -3.30 16.40 15.64
C MET A 192 -3.20 15.36 16.77
N ASN A 193 -4.33 14.99 17.37
CA ASN A 193 -4.34 14.00 18.44
C ASN A 193 -4.29 12.59 17.85
N GLN A 194 -3.67 11.70 18.60
CA GLN A 194 -3.74 10.25 18.35
C GLN A 194 -5.12 9.69 18.71
N PRO A 195 -5.53 8.57 18.10
CA PRO A 195 -6.81 7.96 18.42
C PRO A 195 -6.75 7.13 19.69
N LEU A 196 -7.89 6.99 20.36
CA LEU A 196 -8.15 5.89 21.27
C LEU A 196 -8.21 4.60 20.47
N VAL A 197 -7.41 3.60 20.86
CA VAL A 197 -7.39 2.30 20.21
C VAL A 197 -7.66 1.20 21.22
N TYR A 198 -8.63 0.36 20.89
CA TYR A 198 -9.00 -0.83 21.62
C TYR A 198 -8.58 -2.06 20.83
N HIS A 199 -8.01 -3.03 21.54
CA HIS A 199 -7.48 -4.25 20.94
C HIS A 199 -8.32 -5.46 21.36
N ASN A 200 -8.94 -6.09 20.38
CA ASN A 200 -9.50 -7.42 20.52
C ASN A 200 -8.41 -8.45 20.19
N TYR A 201 -7.74 -8.94 21.23
CA TYR A 201 -6.70 -9.96 21.12
C TYR A 201 -7.15 -11.18 20.31
N SER A 202 -6.25 -11.64 19.44
CA SER A 202 -6.48 -12.79 18.59
C SER A 202 -6.83 -14.04 19.39
N ARG A 203 -7.98 -14.62 19.08
CA ARG A 203 -8.48 -15.83 19.75
C ARG A 203 -8.82 -16.91 18.74
N LEU A 204 -8.82 -18.14 19.22
CA LEU A 204 -9.25 -19.29 18.43
C LEU A 204 -10.78 -19.44 18.53
N GLU A 205 -11.44 -19.45 17.38
CA GLU A 205 -12.88 -19.68 17.27
C GLU A 205 -13.18 -21.02 16.60
N TYR A 206 -14.11 -21.77 17.19
CA TYR A 206 -14.57 -23.07 16.70
C TYR A 206 -15.89 -22.88 15.94
N LEU A 207 -15.84 -22.89 14.61
CA LEU A 207 -16.99 -22.62 13.74
C LEU A 207 -17.86 -23.87 13.44
N GLY A 208 -17.69 -24.95 14.23
CA GLY A 208 -18.33 -26.25 13.99
C GLY A 208 -17.71 -27.03 12.82
N LYS A 209 -18.06 -28.32 12.69
CA LYS A 209 -17.54 -29.25 11.65
C LYS A 209 -15.99 -29.34 11.57
N GLY A 210 -15.30 -29.13 12.69
CA GLY A 210 -13.83 -29.17 12.74
C GLY A 210 -13.12 -27.97 12.09
N ARG A 211 -13.86 -26.91 11.72
CA ARG A 211 -13.28 -25.68 11.15
C ARG A 211 -12.79 -24.77 12.28
N LEU A 212 -11.53 -24.35 12.16
CA LEU A 212 -10.84 -23.50 13.12
C LEU A 212 -10.54 -22.15 12.47
N SER A 213 -10.84 -21.07 13.18
CA SER A 213 -10.50 -19.72 12.75
C SER A 213 -9.73 -18.97 13.82
N LEU A 214 -8.79 -18.12 13.41
CA LEU A 214 -8.18 -17.13 14.27
C LEU A 214 -8.78 -15.77 13.95
N THR A 215 -9.32 -15.12 14.98
CA THR A 215 -10.01 -13.84 14.84
C THR A 215 -9.48 -12.84 15.84
N GLY A 216 -9.24 -11.61 15.41
CA GLY A 216 -8.85 -10.49 16.26
C GLY A 216 -9.19 -9.17 15.58
N GLY A 217 -8.87 -8.05 16.21
CA GLY A 217 -9.08 -6.75 15.59
C GLY A 217 -8.63 -5.55 16.42
N PHE A 218 -8.48 -4.43 15.74
CA PHE A 218 -8.35 -3.10 16.34
C PHE A 218 -9.59 -2.27 16.03
N TYR A 219 -10.03 -1.46 16.96
CA TYR A 219 -11.10 -0.49 16.72
C TYR A 219 -10.93 0.71 17.64
N GLY A 220 -11.56 1.82 17.29
CA GLY A 220 -11.34 3.03 18.06
C GLY A 220 -11.90 4.28 17.42
N THR A 221 -11.46 5.42 17.92
CA THR A 221 -11.98 6.74 17.59
C THR A 221 -10.94 7.81 17.91
N TYR A 222 -10.95 8.92 17.19
CA TYR A 222 -10.13 10.09 17.49
C TYR A 222 -10.75 11.00 18.56
N GLU A 223 -12.04 10.86 18.88
CA GLU A 223 -12.68 11.58 19.98
C GLU A 223 -12.27 10.97 21.33
N LEU A 224 -11.33 11.63 22.02
CA LEU A 224 -10.79 11.16 23.30
C LEU A 224 -11.82 11.12 24.45
N ASP A 225 -12.92 11.84 24.31
CA ASP A 225 -14.04 11.91 25.24
C ASP A 225 -15.23 11.00 24.84
N ALA A 226 -15.08 10.23 23.76
CA ALA A 226 -16.12 9.32 23.29
C ALA A 226 -16.38 8.16 24.26
N ASP A 227 -17.65 7.88 24.53
CA ASP A 227 -18.08 6.66 25.21
C ASP A 227 -18.65 5.64 24.22
N LEU A 228 -17.78 4.76 23.71
CA LEU A 228 -18.15 3.73 22.74
C LEU A 228 -19.11 2.66 23.30
N ARG A 229 -19.35 2.61 24.62
CA ARG A 229 -20.30 1.65 25.23
C ARG A 229 -21.75 1.91 24.80
N HIS A 230 -22.08 3.16 24.48
CA HIS A 230 -23.41 3.56 24.02
C HIS A 230 -23.53 3.54 22.48
N GLY A 231 -22.54 2.96 21.80
CA GLY A 231 -22.41 2.99 20.34
C GLY A 231 -21.53 4.15 19.87
N ILE A 232 -21.39 4.26 18.55
CA ILE A 232 -20.44 5.20 17.94
C ILE A 232 -20.98 6.64 17.92
N GLY A 233 -22.30 6.82 17.82
CA GLY A 233 -22.94 8.14 17.74
C GLY A 233 -22.39 8.97 16.59
N ASN A 234 -22.01 10.23 16.89
CA ASN A 234 -21.44 11.17 15.92
C ASN A 234 -19.90 11.17 15.89
N ASN A 235 -19.25 10.27 16.64
CA ASN A 235 -17.80 10.20 16.73
C ASN A 235 -17.20 9.56 15.48
N SER A 236 -15.95 9.91 15.19
CA SER A 236 -15.14 9.19 14.21
C SER A 236 -15.00 7.74 14.65
N TYR A 237 -14.82 6.84 13.70
CA TYR A 237 -14.67 5.44 14.01
C TYR A 237 -13.79 4.75 13.01
N PHE A 238 -12.96 3.85 13.51
CA PHE A 238 -12.34 2.85 12.68
C PHE A 238 -12.52 1.47 13.32
N SER A 239 -12.58 0.45 12.49
CA SER A 239 -12.34 -0.92 12.91
C SER A 239 -11.65 -1.69 11.82
N VAL A 240 -10.73 -2.55 12.23
CA VAL A 240 -10.15 -3.58 11.39
C VAL A 240 -10.22 -4.89 12.14
N SER A 241 -10.89 -5.87 11.56
CA SER A 241 -10.92 -7.23 12.08
C SER A 241 -10.29 -8.17 11.07
N TRP A 242 -9.53 -9.13 11.55
CA TRP A 242 -9.00 -10.21 10.72
C TRP A 242 -9.66 -11.51 11.09
N HIS A 243 -9.96 -12.30 10.07
CA HIS A 243 -10.44 -13.66 10.19
C HIS A 243 -9.57 -14.56 9.32
N LYS A 244 -8.84 -15.46 9.96
CA LYS A 244 -7.96 -16.41 9.29
C LYS A 244 -8.54 -17.81 9.40
N ASN A 245 -8.90 -18.38 8.26
CA ASN A 245 -9.26 -19.79 8.20
C ASN A 245 -7.98 -20.64 8.28
N VAL A 246 -7.75 -21.28 9.42
CA VAL A 246 -6.54 -22.09 9.69
C VAL A 246 -6.46 -23.29 8.76
N THR A 247 -7.58 -23.77 8.21
CA THR A 247 -7.61 -24.92 7.30
C THR A 247 -7.17 -24.55 5.89
N THR A 248 -7.52 -23.36 5.40
CA THR A 248 -7.24 -22.95 4.01
C THR A 248 -6.06 -21.98 3.89
N GLY A 249 -5.66 -21.33 4.98
CA GLY A 249 -4.66 -20.25 4.97
C GLY A 249 -5.20 -18.93 4.44
N SER A 250 -6.50 -18.83 4.10
CA SER A 250 -7.10 -17.57 3.65
C SER A 250 -7.31 -16.63 4.83
N TRP A 251 -6.88 -15.39 4.66
CA TRP A 251 -7.16 -14.28 5.56
C TRP A 251 -8.13 -13.31 4.92
N ILE A 252 -9.07 -12.85 5.73
CA ILE A 252 -9.97 -11.75 5.38
C ILE A 252 -9.76 -10.65 6.40
N PHE A 253 -9.37 -9.47 5.93
CA PHE A 253 -9.33 -8.25 6.71
C PHE A 253 -10.59 -7.44 6.38
N SER A 254 -11.45 -7.22 7.36
CA SER A 254 -12.66 -6.41 7.24
C SER A 254 -12.42 -5.07 7.90
N HIS A 255 -12.70 -3.99 7.17
CA HIS A 255 -12.42 -2.62 7.57
C HIS A 255 -13.71 -1.81 7.60
N GLN A 256 -13.76 -0.88 8.55
CA GLN A 256 -14.73 0.20 8.58
C GLN A 256 -13.99 1.49 8.94
N LEU A 257 -14.28 2.56 8.20
CA LEU A 257 -13.78 3.90 8.50
C LEU A 257 -14.94 4.87 8.44
N ALA A 258 -15.00 5.77 9.41
CA ALA A 258 -16.00 6.81 9.44
C ALA A 258 -15.46 8.11 10.03
N THR A 259 -15.80 9.21 9.37
CA THR A 259 -15.41 10.55 9.78
C THR A 259 -16.35 11.12 10.84
N SER A 260 -15.97 12.25 11.42
CA SER A 260 -16.84 13.11 12.22
C SER A 260 -16.69 14.56 11.79
N SER A 261 -17.45 15.46 12.43
CA SER A 261 -17.25 16.89 12.25
C SER A 261 -15.89 17.38 12.76
N LYS A 262 -15.27 16.68 13.73
CA LYS A 262 -13.96 17.02 14.30
C LYS A 262 -12.81 16.38 13.51
N TYR A 263 -13.04 15.21 12.93
CA TYR A 263 -12.08 14.49 12.10
C TYR A 263 -12.71 14.18 10.73
N PRO A 264 -12.85 15.20 9.87
CA PRO A 264 -13.42 15.05 8.53
C PRO A 264 -12.42 14.50 7.51
N TRP A 265 -11.15 14.37 7.88
CA TRP A 265 -10.10 13.79 7.04
C TRP A 265 -9.46 12.57 7.71
N LEU A 266 -9.81 11.37 7.25
CA LEU A 266 -9.27 10.13 7.77
C LEU A 266 -8.86 9.18 6.65
N MET A 267 -7.81 8.39 6.89
CA MET A 267 -7.32 7.36 5.98
C MET A 267 -7.19 6.05 6.74
N LEU A 268 -7.55 4.93 6.12
CA LEU A 268 -7.36 3.60 6.71
C LEU A 268 -6.93 2.59 5.64
N TYR A 269 -5.71 2.08 5.75
CA TYR A 269 -5.11 1.14 4.79
C TYR A 269 -4.67 -0.16 5.46
N LEU A 270 -4.77 -1.25 4.70
CA LEU A 270 -3.97 -2.45 4.91
C LEU A 270 -2.71 -2.31 4.06
N ARG A 271 -1.54 -2.40 4.70
CA ARG A 271 -0.24 -2.19 4.07
C ARG A 271 0.63 -3.45 4.17
N SER A 272 1.32 -3.72 3.07
CA SER A 272 2.48 -4.59 3.02
C SER A 272 3.72 -3.70 2.91
N ASP A 273 4.47 -3.60 4.00
CA ASP A 273 5.69 -2.77 4.07
C ASP A 273 6.97 -3.62 4.05
N ALA A 274 8.08 -3.01 3.65
CA ALA A 274 9.40 -3.61 3.71
C ALA A 274 9.79 -4.00 5.14
N THR A 275 10.55 -5.07 5.28
CA THR A 275 11.11 -5.49 6.57
C THR A 275 12.08 -4.47 7.17
N ARG A 276 12.68 -3.62 6.32
CA ARG A 276 13.60 -2.53 6.68
C ARG A 276 13.50 -1.39 5.66
N GLY A 277 13.91 -0.20 6.07
CA GLY A 277 13.97 1.01 5.26
C GLY A 277 12.76 1.92 5.44
N PHE A 278 12.72 2.96 4.61
CA PHE A 278 11.71 4.02 4.63
C PHE A 278 10.42 3.52 3.95
N ASN A 279 9.36 3.38 4.74
CA ASN A 279 8.08 2.84 4.28
C ASN A 279 7.02 3.95 4.19
N GLY A 280 6.31 4.06 3.06
CA GLY A 280 5.09 4.90 2.92
C GLY A 280 5.19 6.34 3.46
N GLY A 281 6.25 7.06 3.09
CA GLY A 281 6.48 8.46 3.47
C GLY A 281 7.21 8.68 4.79
N TYR A 282 7.59 7.61 5.48
CA TYR A 282 8.33 7.70 6.72
C TYR A 282 9.82 7.75 6.47
N HIS A 283 10.47 8.80 7.00
CA HIS A 283 11.92 8.94 6.97
C HIS A 283 12.64 8.10 8.04
N TYR A 284 11.92 7.19 8.68
CA TYR A 284 12.44 6.25 9.69
C TYR A 284 12.43 4.82 9.16
N ASP A 285 13.39 4.02 9.62
CA ASP A 285 13.50 2.60 9.28
C ASP A 285 12.44 1.77 10.02
N GLY A 286 11.47 1.24 9.28
CA GLY A 286 10.31 0.51 9.79
C GLY A 286 10.40 -1.01 9.70
N ARG A 287 9.33 -1.71 10.07
CA ARG A 287 9.19 -3.17 10.04
C ARG A 287 7.90 -3.59 9.31
N GLY A 288 7.98 -4.67 8.56
CA GLY A 288 6.88 -5.13 7.74
C GLY A 288 6.98 -6.60 7.32
N ILE A 289 6.08 -7.00 6.43
CA ILE A 289 5.96 -8.38 5.94
C ILE A 289 6.78 -8.62 4.66
N MET A 290 7.19 -7.58 3.94
CA MET A 290 7.78 -7.71 2.60
C MET A 290 9.31 -7.92 2.68
N ARG A 291 9.75 -9.12 2.34
CA ARG A 291 11.14 -9.58 2.43
C ARG A 291 11.98 -9.30 1.19
N LYS A 292 11.38 -9.32 0.01
CA LYS A 292 12.03 -8.92 -1.25
C LYS A 292 11.35 -7.64 -1.75
N LEU A 293 12.14 -6.62 -2.05
CA LEU A 293 11.55 -5.38 -2.53
C LEU A 293 11.18 -5.53 -4.01
N PRO A 294 9.92 -5.27 -4.42
CA PRO A 294 9.56 -5.17 -5.82
C PRO A 294 10.29 -4.03 -6.50
N GLU A 295 10.68 -4.28 -7.74
CA GLU A 295 11.23 -3.26 -8.62
C GLU A 295 10.45 -3.25 -9.94
N SER A 296 10.05 -2.07 -10.40
CA SER A 296 9.41 -1.95 -11.71
C SER A 296 10.42 -2.26 -12.82
N PRO A 297 10.00 -2.94 -13.91
CA PRO A 297 8.64 -3.34 -14.25
C PRO A 297 8.20 -4.70 -13.71
N ASN A 298 9.02 -5.37 -12.91
CA ASN A 298 8.95 -6.81 -12.69
C ASN A 298 8.23 -7.16 -11.39
N PHE A 299 6.92 -6.89 -11.30
CA PHE A 299 6.09 -7.45 -10.23
C PHE A 299 4.59 -7.30 -10.48
N LYS A 300 3.81 -8.23 -9.91
CA LYS A 300 2.35 -8.21 -9.93
C LYS A 300 1.79 -8.15 -8.51
N VAL A 301 0.54 -7.70 -8.38
CA VAL A 301 -0.20 -7.74 -7.12
C VAL A 301 -1.50 -8.48 -7.36
N ARG A 302 -1.84 -9.41 -6.45
CA ARG A 302 -3.09 -10.15 -6.48
C ARG A 302 -3.80 -10.00 -5.13
N LEU A 303 -5.06 -9.57 -5.18
CA LEU A 303 -5.91 -9.40 -4.00
C LEU A 303 -7.38 -9.57 -4.39
N THR A 304 -8.23 -9.97 -3.45
CA THR A 304 -9.69 -9.87 -3.62
C THR A 304 -10.19 -8.70 -2.81
N LEU A 305 -10.94 -7.81 -3.45
CA LEU A 305 -11.53 -6.63 -2.84
C LEU A 305 -13.05 -6.69 -2.95
N ASP A 306 -13.72 -6.44 -1.83
CA ASP A 306 -15.17 -6.30 -1.75
C ASP A 306 -15.50 -5.00 -1.01
N ILE A 307 -16.03 -4.01 -1.73
CA ILE A 307 -16.44 -2.72 -1.17
C ILE A 307 -17.94 -2.78 -0.90
N LYS A 308 -18.31 -2.59 0.37
CA LYS A 308 -19.70 -2.60 0.84
C LYS A 308 -20.24 -1.18 0.92
N ASN A 309 -19.39 -0.23 1.32
CA ASN A 309 -19.70 1.19 1.35
C ASN A 309 -18.45 2.01 0.99
N GLY A 310 -18.59 3.02 0.14
CA GLY A 310 -17.47 3.70 -0.52
C GLY A 310 -16.92 4.94 0.18
N GLY A 311 -17.54 5.44 1.26
CA GLY A 311 -17.08 6.68 1.92
C GLY A 311 -17.62 7.98 1.32
N GLY A 312 -18.56 7.89 0.37
CA GLY A 312 -19.19 9.04 -0.30
C GLY A 312 -18.46 9.52 -1.55
N LYS A 313 -19.00 10.56 -2.20
CA LYS A 313 -18.53 11.05 -3.51
C LYS A 313 -17.10 11.60 -3.52
N ASP A 314 -16.65 12.12 -2.39
CA ASP A 314 -15.35 12.78 -2.25
C ASP A 314 -14.27 11.84 -1.71
N SER A 315 -14.59 10.58 -1.44
CA SER A 315 -13.59 9.60 -0.99
C SER A 315 -12.67 9.18 -2.13
N GLN A 316 -11.40 8.98 -1.79
CA GLN A 316 -10.41 8.36 -2.66
C GLN A 316 -10.19 6.94 -2.16
N PHE A 317 -10.80 5.98 -2.84
CA PHE A 317 -10.61 4.57 -2.55
C PHE A 317 -9.54 3.99 -3.48
N TYR A 318 -8.43 3.56 -2.91
CA TYR A 318 -7.29 3.06 -3.65
C TYR A 318 -7.40 1.55 -3.80
N LEU A 319 -7.54 1.08 -5.05
CA LEU A 319 -7.43 -0.35 -5.38
C LEU A 319 -6.01 -0.85 -5.07
N VAL A 320 -5.03 -0.03 -5.42
CA VAL A 320 -3.64 -0.18 -5.03
C VAL A 320 -3.01 1.21 -4.95
N ASP A 321 -2.26 1.43 -3.89
CA ASP A 321 -1.36 2.55 -3.70
C ASP A 321 0.03 1.96 -3.42
N ILE A 322 1.03 2.33 -4.21
CA ILE A 322 2.42 1.92 -3.97
C ILE A 322 3.27 3.13 -3.61
N GLY A 323 4.06 2.97 -2.54
CA GLY A 323 4.95 3.99 -2.00
C GLY A 323 6.42 3.60 -2.14
N SER A 324 7.26 4.58 -2.40
CA SER A 324 8.73 4.44 -2.51
C SER A 324 9.43 5.75 -2.16
N CYS A 325 10.77 5.71 -2.11
CA CYS A 325 11.63 6.86 -1.87
C CYS A 325 12.88 6.83 -2.75
N TRP A 326 13.15 7.93 -3.46
CA TRP A 326 14.46 8.21 -4.07
C TRP A 326 14.68 9.72 -4.20
N LYS A 327 15.90 10.17 -4.44
CA LYS A 327 16.23 11.60 -4.62
C LYS A 327 15.97 12.05 -6.06
N ASN A 328 15.79 13.36 -6.27
CA ASN A 328 15.64 13.93 -7.63
C ASN A 328 16.87 13.74 -8.53
N ASN A 329 18.02 13.38 -7.97
CA ASN A 329 19.24 13.03 -8.69
C ASN A 329 19.39 11.50 -8.97
N GLY A 330 18.40 10.71 -8.54
CA GLY A 330 18.31 9.27 -8.80
C GLY A 330 19.04 8.41 -7.79
N ASP A 331 19.67 9.01 -6.77
CA ASP A 331 20.20 8.27 -5.64
C ASP A 331 19.08 7.68 -4.78
N PRO A 332 19.31 6.54 -4.11
CA PRO A 332 18.43 6.05 -3.06
C PRO A 332 18.29 7.08 -1.94
N CYS A 333 17.14 7.06 -1.26
CA CYS A 333 16.97 7.86 -0.06
C CYS A 333 17.91 7.42 1.06
N ASP A 334 18.34 8.38 1.89
CA ASP A 334 19.26 8.16 3.01
C ASP A 334 18.73 8.70 4.36
N GLY A 335 17.51 9.23 4.37
CA GLY A 335 16.85 9.80 5.55
C GLY A 335 17.02 11.31 5.66
N ASP A 336 17.72 11.95 4.71
CA ASP A 336 17.77 13.41 4.62
C ASP A 336 16.47 13.94 4.02
N THR A 337 15.56 14.39 4.89
CA THR A 337 14.24 14.90 4.52
C THR A 337 14.27 16.11 3.58
N THR A 338 15.41 16.81 3.46
CA THR A 338 15.53 17.97 2.56
C THR A 338 15.83 17.58 1.11
N THR A 339 16.40 16.40 0.88
CA THR A 339 16.80 15.92 -0.46
C THR A 339 16.05 14.67 -0.90
N ASP A 340 15.62 13.84 0.05
CA ASP A 340 14.78 12.68 -0.22
C ASP A 340 13.39 13.09 -0.73
N VAL A 341 12.80 12.24 -1.57
CA VAL A 341 11.45 12.46 -2.11
C VAL A 341 10.64 11.17 -2.02
N THR A 342 9.51 11.25 -1.34
CA THR A 342 8.54 10.13 -1.31
C THR A 342 7.67 10.16 -2.54
N ARG A 343 7.46 9.00 -3.18
CA ARG A 343 6.70 8.91 -4.42
C ARG A 343 5.62 7.87 -4.35
N TYR A 344 4.48 8.22 -4.94
CA TYR A 344 3.28 7.39 -4.91
C TYR A 344 2.71 7.18 -6.32
N SER A 345 2.19 5.97 -6.54
CA SER A 345 1.37 5.63 -7.70
C SER A 345 0.07 5.01 -7.22
N GLU A 346 -1.03 5.68 -7.48
CA GLU A 346 -2.31 5.42 -6.82
C GLU A 346 -3.42 5.19 -7.85
N MET A 347 -4.15 4.08 -7.75
CA MET A 347 -5.34 3.83 -8.57
C MET A 347 -6.61 4.07 -7.76
N ILE A 348 -7.29 5.19 -8.02
CA ILE A 348 -8.57 5.52 -7.38
C ILE A 348 -9.70 4.84 -8.15
N ILE A 349 -10.57 4.08 -7.47
CA ILE A 349 -11.67 3.33 -8.11
C ILE A 349 -13.07 3.84 -7.78
N ASN A 350 -13.18 4.91 -6.97
CA ASN A 350 -14.45 5.58 -6.76
C ASN A 350 -14.96 6.17 -8.10
N PRO A 351 -16.12 5.73 -8.64
CA PRO A 351 -16.61 6.18 -9.94
C PRO A 351 -16.99 7.66 -9.96
N GLU A 352 -17.28 8.26 -8.80
CA GLU A 352 -17.63 9.67 -8.65
C GLU A 352 -16.39 10.59 -8.74
N THR A 353 -15.18 10.04 -8.63
CA THR A 353 -13.95 10.82 -8.77
C THR A 353 -13.78 11.32 -10.21
N ASN A 354 -13.66 12.64 -10.34
CA ASN A 354 -13.45 13.32 -11.62
C ASN A 354 -11.99 13.71 -11.81
N SER A 355 -11.54 13.77 -13.06
CA SER A 355 -10.17 14.15 -13.37
C SER A 355 -9.90 15.64 -13.10
N ARG A 356 -8.83 15.94 -12.35
CA ARG A 356 -8.25 17.29 -12.26
C ARG A 356 -7.30 17.56 -13.42
N CYS A 357 -6.64 16.53 -13.93
CA CYS A 357 -5.84 16.60 -15.15
C CYS A 357 -6.73 16.79 -16.38
N ARG A 358 -6.76 18.00 -16.95
CA ARG A 358 -7.63 18.32 -18.08
C ARG A 358 -6.91 19.21 -19.09
N PRO A 359 -7.39 19.30 -20.34
CA PRO A 359 -6.81 20.20 -21.35
C PRO A 359 -6.74 21.67 -20.89
N ASP A 360 -7.67 22.10 -20.04
CA ASP A 360 -7.75 23.44 -19.47
C ASP A 360 -7.01 23.60 -18.12
N ASN A 361 -6.46 22.51 -17.58
CA ASN A 361 -5.76 22.49 -16.29
C ASN A 361 -4.51 21.59 -16.34
N LEU A 362 -3.55 21.98 -17.19
CA LEU A 362 -2.35 21.19 -17.47
C LEU A 362 -1.39 21.04 -16.28
N LYS A 363 -1.43 21.96 -15.31
CA LYS A 363 -0.61 21.89 -14.10
C LYS A 363 -0.87 20.63 -13.26
N SER A 364 -2.07 20.06 -13.36
CA SER A 364 -2.46 18.82 -12.68
C SER A 364 -2.22 17.58 -13.52
N CYS A 365 -1.57 17.70 -14.68
CA CYS A 365 -1.23 16.61 -15.59
C CYS A 365 0.28 16.37 -15.62
N PRO A 366 0.73 15.11 -15.77
CA PRO A 366 2.14 14.86 -16.00
C PRO A 366 2.59 15.45 -17.33
N PRO A 367 3.87 15.85 -17.48
CA PRO A 367 4.39 16.47 -18.71
C PRO A 367 4.15 15.65 -19.97
N TYR A 368 4.20 14.32 -19.85
CA TYR A 368 3.87 13.40 -20.94
C TYR A 368 3.28 12.08 -20.42
N HIS A 369 2.55 11.43 -21.30
CA HIS A 369 2.05 10.07 -21.16
C HIS A 369 2.92 9.11 -21.97
N VAL A 370 3.17 7.91 -21.46
CA VAL A 370 3.87 6.83 -22.21
C VAL A 370 2.88 5.73 -22.54
N THR A 371 2.59 5.52 -23.83
CA THR A 371 1.66 4.49 -24.31
C THR A 371 2.21 3.08 -24.04
N ALA A 372 1.36 2.06 -24.22
CA ALA A 372 1.79 0.66 -24.11
C ALA A 372 2.91 0.29 -25.10
N SER A 373 3.03 0.98 -26.24
CA SER A 373 4.11 0.80 -27.22
C SER A 373 5.36 1.65 -26.93
N GLY A 374 5.36 2.44 -25.86
CA GLY A 374 6.49 3.30 -25.46
C GLY A 374 6.50 4.68 -26.12
N GLU A 375 5.45 5.07 -26.84
CA GLU A 375 5.37 6.41 -27.42
C GLU A 375 5.12 7.45 -26.32
N LYS A 376 5.85 8.57 -26.38
CA LYS A 376 5.61 9.74 -25.52
C LYS A 376 4.63 10.69 -26.20
N ILE A 377 3.53 10.98 -25.50
CA ILE A 377 2.53 11.96 -25.92
C ILE A 377 2.54 13.09 -24.89
N HIS A 378 2.87 14.31 -25.32
CA HIS A 378 2.96 15.45 -24.42
C HIS A 378 1.56 15.94 -24.00
N ARG A 379 1.43 16.48 -22.79
CA ARG A 379 0.16 17.03 -22.26
C ARG A 379 -0.40 18.20 -23.06
N ASN A 380 0.35 18.77 -24.01
CA ASN A 380 -0.12 19.81 -24.92
C ASN A 380 -0.74 19.23 -26.21
N GLU A 381 -0.53 17.94 -26.49
CA GLU A 381 -1.15 17.22 -27.61
C GLU A 381 -2.59 16.80 -27.23
N THR A 382 -3.47 17.80 -27.10
CA THR A 382 -4.81 17.64 -26.49
C THR A 382 -5.70 16.58 -27.14
N SER A 383 -5.49 16.27 -28.42
CA SER A 383 -6.25 15.26 -29.17
C SER A 383 -5.80 13.82 -28.88
N ARG A 384 -4.62 13.63 -28.29
CA ARG A 384 -3.98 12.33 -28.09
C ARG A 384 -3.72 12.00 -26.63
N PHE A 385 -3.47 13.02 -25.80
CA PHE A 385 -3.16 12.82 -24.40
C PHE A 385 -4.39 12.27 -23.64
N PRO A 386 -4.25 11.16 -22.88
CA PRO A 386 -5.39 10.53 -22.22
C PRO A 386 -5.70 11.19 -20.87
N TYR A 387 -6.19 12.43 -20.87
CA TYR A 387 -6.49 13.21 -19.65
C TYR A 387 -7.37 12.44 -18.65
N SER A 388 -8.38 11.73 -19.13
CA SER A 388 -9.31 10.94 -18.31
C SER A 388 -8.67 9.76 -17.59
N ALA A 389 -7.45 9.36 -17.97
CA ALA A 389 -6.71 8.28 -17.32
C ALA A 389 -6.04 8.71 -16.01
N TYR A 390 -5.90 10.02 -15.80
CA TYR A 390 -5.24 10.63 -14.66
C TYR A 390 -6.24 11.39 -13.80
N HIS A 391 -6.16 11.24 -12.49
CA HIS A 391 -6.85 12.16 -11.58
C HIS A 391 -6.00 13.42 -11.38
N LEU A 392 -4.76 13.25 -10.93
CA LEU A 392 -3.83 14.31 -10.53
C LEU A 392 -2.39 13.84 -10.70
N TYR A 393 -1.55 14.73 -11.19
CA TYR A 393 -0.11 14.71 -10.98
C TYR A 393 0.29 15.95 -10.19
N CYS A 394 1.13 15.78 -9.17
CA CYS A 394 1.80 16.89 -8.50
C CYS A 394 3.29 16.57 -8.35
N SER A 395 4.11 17.60 -8.52
CA SER A 395 5.57 17.52 -8.52
C SER A 395 6.17 17.65 -7.11
N PRO A 396 7.40 17.18 -6.88
CA PRO A 396 8.07 17.40 -5.60
C PRO A 396 8.49 18.85 -5.41
N GLY A 397 8.27 19.38 -4.19
CA GLY A 397 8.56 20.77 -3.85
C GLY A 397 10.06 21.12 -3.83
N ASN A 398 10.93 20.11 -3.75
CA ASN A 398 12.39 20.27 -3.85
C ASN A 398 12.96 20.03 -5.27
N ALA A 399 12.11 19.98 -6.30
CA ALA A 399 12.56 19.90 -7.69
C ALA A 399 13.18 21.22 -8.19
N MET A 400 14.26 21.13 -8.98
CA MET A 400 14.99 22.31 -9.46
C MET A 400 14.59 22.76 -10.88
N HIS A 401 13.99 21.88 -11.68
CA HIS A 401 13.81 22.06 -13.12
C HIS A 401 12.42 21.60 -13.61
N LEU A 402 11.38 21.98 -12.87
CA LEU A 402 10.00 21.63 -13.24
C LEU A 402 9.58 22.29 -14.56
N GLU A 403 8.86 21.54 -15.39
CA GLU A 403 8.30 22.04 -16.65
C GLU A 403 6.98 22.77 -16.39
N GLU A 404 6.95 24.08 -16.65
CA GLU A 404 5.73 24.87 -16.55
C GLU A 404 4.68 24.48 -17.63
N PRO A 405 3.38 24.51 -17.29
CA PRO A 405 2.82 24.77 -15.96
C PRO A 405 2.91 23.54 -15.05
N TYR A 406 3.15 23.73 -13.76
CA TYR A 406 3.18 22.63 -12.78
C TYR A 406 2.43 23.01 -11.50
N ASP A 407 2.10 22.00 -10.72
CA ASP A 407 1.63 22.14 -9.33
C ASP A 407 2.56 21.31 -8.45
N ILE A 408 2.78 21.76 -7.22
CA ILE A 408 3.58 21.02 -6.23
C ILE A 408 2.66 20.22 -5.31
N CYS A 409 3.12 19.06 -4.88
CA CYS A 409 2.40 18.32 -3.85
C CYS A 409 2.35 19.13 -2.55
N ASP A 410 1.47 18.73 -1.62
CA ASP A 410 1.39 19.42 -0.34
C ASP A 410 2.74 19.37 0.39
N PRO A 411 3.39 20.51 0.66
CA PRO A 411 4.73 20.48 1.23
C PRO A 411 4.72 20.10 2.72
N TYR A 412 3.53 20.01 3.32
CA TYR A 412 3.34 19.72 4.75
C TYR A 412 2.73 18.34 5.03
N SER A 413 2.33 17.58 4.00
CA SER A 413 1.66 16.28 4.18
C SER A 413 2.60 15.17 4.65
N ASN A 414 3.88 15.26 4.32
CA ASN A 414 4.95 14.35 4.77
C ASN A 414 6.16 15.16 5.28
N PRO A 415 7.07 14.53 6.04
CA PRO A 415 8.30 15.18 6.53
C PRO A 415 9.22 15.70 5.43
N MET A 416 9.07 15.19 4.21
CA MET A 416 9.93 15.38 3.05
C MET A 416 9.05 15.60 1.82
N ALA A 417 9.64 16.10 0.73
CA ALA A 417 8.89 16.37 -0.49
C ALA A 417 8.19 15.12 -1.04
N GLN A 418 7.03 15.32 -1.66
CA GLN A 418 6.22 14.26 -2.25
C GLN A 418 6.07 14.42 -3.76
N GLU A 419 5.94 13.31 -4.46
CA GLU A 419 5.44 13.27 -5.82
C GLU A 419 4.28 12.27 -5.92
N LEU A 420 3.12 12.71 -6.42
CA LEU A 420 1.93 11.87 -6.53
C LEU A 420 1.55 11.68 -7.99
N MET A 421 1.32 10.42 -8.36
CA MET A 421 0.66 10.04 -9.61
C MET A 421 -0.65 9.31 -9.30
N GLN A 422 -1.76 10.04 -9.38
CA GLN A 422 -3.10 9.50 -9.14
C GLN A 422 -3.79 9.18 -10.47
N LEU A 423 -4.29 7.95 -10.59
CA LEU A 423 -4.87 7.37 -11.79
C LEU A 423 -6.35 7.06 -11.60
N LEU A 424 -7.07 6.99 -12.72
CA LEU A 424 -8.49 6.62 -12.77
C LEU A 424 -8.70 5.40 -13.69
N PRO A 425 -9.82 4.66 -13.53
CA PRO A 425 -10.19 3.55 -14.42
C PRO A 425 -10.20 4.02 -15.88
N HIS A 426 -9.43 3.34 -16.72
CA HIS A 426 -9.27 3.74 -18.12
C HIS A 426 -8.76 2.58 -18.99
N PRO A 427 -9.15 2.48 -20.28
CA PRO A 427 -8.64 1.46 -21.20
C PRO A 427 -7.12 1.41 -21.33
N GLU A 428 -6.45 2.54 -21.12
CA GLU A 428 -4.98 2.65 -21.16
C GLU A 428 -4.28 1.76 -20.13
N TRP A 429 -4.95 1.49 -19.00
CA TRP A 429 -4.42 0.70 -17.89
C TRP A 429 -4.90 -0.75 -17.92
N ALA A 430 -5.94 -1.05 -18.70
CA ALA A 430 -6.56 -2.37 -18.77
C ALA A 430 -5.60 -3.48 -19.23
N VAL A 431 -4.60 -3.14 -20.05
CA VAL A 431 -3.52 -4.06 -20.46
C VAL A 431 -2.74 -4.62 -19.26
N HIS A 432 -2.72 -3.89 -18.15
CA HIS A 432 -2.05 -4.26 -16.90
C HIS A 432 -3.01 -4.85 -15.86
N GLY A 433 -4.22 -5.24 -16.27
CA GLY A 433 -5.24 -5.84 -15.39
C GLY A 433 -6.03 -4.86 -14.53
N TYR A 434 -5.83 -3.55 -14.70
CA TYR A 434 -6.55 -2.50 -13.98
C TYR A 434 -7.97 -2.28 -14.54
N PRO A 435 -8.87 -1.65 -13.76
CA PRO A 435 -10.20 -1.27 -14.23
C PRO A 435 -10.18 -0.52 -15.55
N LYS A 436 -10.95 -1.00 -16.53
CA LYS A 436 -11.10 -0.34 -17.83
C LYS A 436 -12.10 0.80 -17.78
N ASN A 437 -13.17 0.62 -17.00
CA ASN A 437 -14.29 1.55 -16.90
C ASN A 437 -14.52 1.95 -15.45
N LYS A 438 -15.04 3.18 -15.25
CA LYS A 438 -15.51 3.63 -13.94
C LYS A 438 -16.58 2.66 -13.40
N GLY A 439 -16.46 2.31 -12.12
CA GLY A 439 -17.40 1.42 -11.43
C GLY A 439 -17.01 -0.06 -11.42
N GLU A 440 -16.03 -0.49 -12.21
CA GLU A 440 -15.50 -1.87 -12.12
C GLU A 440 -14.76 -2.08 -10.78
N GLY A 441 -15.17 -3.09 -10.02
CA GLY A 441 -14.64 -3.36 -8.68
C GLY A 441 -15.18 -2.44 -7.58
N TRP A 442 -16.23 -1.66 -7.87
CA TRP A 442 -16.86 -0.78 -6.90
C TRP A 442 -17.94 -1.51 -6.08
N VAL A 443 -18.77 -0.75 -5.37
CA VAL A 443 -19.83 -1.27 -4.50
C VAL A 443 -20.74 -2.25 -5.24
N GLY A 444 -20.86 -3.46 -4.70
CA GLY A 444 -21.67 -4.54 -5.29
C GLY A 444 -20.95 -5.39 -6.35
N ASP A 445 -19.67 -5.13 -6.61
CA ASP A 445 -18.86 -5.83 -7.60
C ASP A 445 -17.55 -6.39 -6.99
N PRO A 446 -17.65 -7.39 -6.08
CA PRO A 446 -16.48 -7.99 -5.46
C PRO A 446 -15.63 -8.73 -6.49
N ARG A 447 -14.33 -8.45 -6.52
CA ARG A 447 -13.42 -8.99 -7.55
C ARG A 447 -12.06 -9.38 -7.01
N THR A 448 -11.51 -10.43 -7.61
CA THR A 448 -10.09 -10.75 -7.51
C THR A 448 -9.33 -10.07 -8.65
N TRP A 449 -8.40 -9.20 -8.27
CA TRP A 449 -7.53 -8.48 -9.19
C TRP A 449 -6.20 -9.20 -9.37
N VAL A 450 -5.67 -9.18 -10.59
CA VAL A 450 -4.27 -9.50 -10.88
C VAL A 450 -3.71 -8.32 -11.65
N LEU A 451 -2.99 -7.46 -10.94
CA LEU A 451 -2.50 -6.18 -11.43
C LEU A 451 -1.03 -6.31 -11.78
N ASP A 452 -0.65 -5.92 -13.00
CA ASP A 452 0.75 -5.73 -13.38
C ASP A 452 1.24 -4.36 -12.93
N VAL A 453 1.41 -4.25 -11.61
CA VAL A 453 1.77 -3.00 -10.92
C VAL A 453 3.15 -2.53 -11.35
N GLY A 454 4.10 -3.45 -11.55
CA GLY A 454 5.43 -3.13 -12.05
C GLY A 454 5.38 -2.54 -13.46
N ALA A 455 4.71 -3.20 -14.40
CA ALA A 455 4.65 -2.71 -15.78
C ALA A 455 3.91 -1.38 -15.90
N LEU A 456 2.81 -1.18 -15.15
CA LEU A 456 2.12 0.10 -15.12
C LEU A 456 3.02 1.19 -14.55
N SER A 457 3.55 0.99 -13.34
CA SER A 457 4.34 2.01 -12.64
C SER A 457 5.62 2.38 -13.38
N ASN A 458 6.19 1.49 -14.21
CA ASN A 458 7.32 1.79 -15.09
C ASN A 458 6.98 2.80 -16.21
N ARG A 459 5.72 2.85 -16.66
CA ARG A 459 5.25 3.75 -17.72
C ARG A 459 4.90 5.14 -17.21
N LEU A 460 4.72 5.29 -15.90
CA LEU A 460 4.36 6.56 -15.29
C LEU A 460 5.55 7.54 -15.31
N TYR A 461 5.22 8.82 -15.43
CA TYR A 461 6.16 9.91 -15.24
C TYR A 461 6.48 10.07 -13.76
N PHE A 462 7.76 10.15 -13.43
CA PHE A 462 8.26 10.63 -12.15
C PHE A 462 9.41 11.59 -12.44
N TYR A 463 9.45 12.70 -11.73
CA TYR A 463 10.38 13.79 -11.91
C TYR A 463 11.80 13.34 -11.56
N GLN A 464 12.74 13.84 -12.35
CA GLN A 464 14.16 13.59 -12.25
C GLN A 464 14.89 14.84 -12.76
N ASP A 465 15.90 15.31 -12.03
CA ASP A 465 16.68 16.47 -12.44
C ASP A 465 17.42 16.17 -13.77
N PRO A 466 17.40 17.09 -14.75
CA PRO A 466 18.09 16.91 -16.01
C PRO A 466 19.57 16.58 -15.84
N GLY A 467 20.07 15.62 -16.64
CA GLY A 467 21.48 15.20 -16.61
C GLY A 467 21.86 14.26 -15.46
N THR A 468 20.91 13.88 -14.60
CA THR A 468 21.15 12.91 -13.53
C THR A 468 20.81 11.48 -13.96
N LYS A 469 21.29 10.49 -13.20
CA LYS A 469 20.97 9.07 -13.47
C LYS A 469 19.50 8.81 -13.15
N ALA A 470 18.89 7.88 -13.88
CA ALA A 470 17.51 7.48 -13.56
C ALA A 470 17.45 6.81 -12.18
N GLY A 471 16.51 7.23 -11.34
CA GLY A 471 16.20 6.55 -10.10
C GLY A 471 15.68 5.13 -10.33
N ARG A 472 16.06 4.20 -9.47
CA ARG A 472 15.50 2.84 -9.45
C ARG A 472 14.14 2.87 -8.77
N ARG A 473 13.13 2.26 -9.40
CA ARG A 473 11.74 2.24 -8.92
C ARG A 473 11.52 1.02 -8.03
N ILE A 474 12.10 1.06 -6.83
CA ILE A 474 11.99 0.00 -5.81
C ILE A 474 10.89 0.37 -4.83
N TRP A 475 9.80 -0.40 -4.75
CA TRP A 475 8.65 -0.05 -3.92
C TRP A 475 8.75 -0.69 -2.55
N THR A 476 8.71 0.14 -1.51
CA THR A 476 8.84 -0.31 -0.11
C THR A 476 7.48 -0.49 0.57
N SER A 477 6.40 -0.05 -0.07
CA SER A 477 5.05 -0.13 0.48
C SER A 477 4.01 -0.42 -0.60
N ILE A 478 3.05 -1.29 -0.29
CA ILE A 478 1.88 -1.61 -1.13
C ILE A 478 0.64 -1.60 -0.25
N ASN A 479 -0.32 -0.76 -0.61
CA ASN A 479 -1.45 -0.37 0.22
C ASN A 479 -2.76 -0.60 -0.52
N VAL A 480 -3.81 -0.87 0.26
CA VAL A 480 -5.21 -0.87 -0.19
C VAL A 480 -6.08 -0.29 0.90
N GLY A 481 -7.02 0.57 0.51
CA GLY A 481 -7.99 1.14 1.44
C GLY A 481 -8.48 2.49 0.97
N VAL A 482 -8.92 3.33 1.91
CA VAL A 482 -9.66 4.55 1.59
C VAL A 482 -9.15 5.75 2.37
N GLU A 483 -9.13 6.88 1.68
CA GLU A 483 -9.00 8.21 2.22
C GLU A 483 -10.35 8.91 2.07
N ILE A 484 -10.90 9.39 3.18
CA ILE A 484 -12.13 10.18 3.20
C ILE A 484 -11.73 11.59 3.60
N TYR A 485 -11.95 12.54 2.70
CA TYR A 485 -11.72 13.96 2.97
C TYR A 485 -12.99 14.76 2.72
N LYS A 486 -13.55 15.40 3.76
CA LYS A 486 -14.71 16.28 3.63
C LYS A 486 -14.29 17.74 3.72
N LEU A 487 -14.45 18.46 2.60
CA LEU A 487 -14.14 19.89 2.52
C LEU A 487 -15.17 20.79 3.23
N ASP A 488 -16.41 20.31 3.38
CA ASP A 488 -17.51 21.10 3.96
C ASP A 488 -17.65 20.80 5.47
N ILE A 489 -17.24 21.77 6.29
CA ILE A 489 -17.42 21.73 7.75
C ILE A 489 -18.93 21.68 8.05
N GLY A 490 -19.38 20.64 8.77
CA GLY A 490 -20.79 20.40 9.11
C GLY A 490 -21.53 19.45 8.15
N SER A 491 -20.85 18.89 7.15
CA SER A 491 -21.41 17.82 6.31
C SER A 491 -21.68 16.54 7.12
N GLU A 492 -22.71 15.78 6.71
CA GLU A 492 -23.08 14.51 7.37
C GLU A 492 -21.89 13.55 7.45
N ARG A 493 -21.88 12.62 8.40
CA ARG A 493 -20.84 11.59 8.52
C ARG A 493 -20.64 10.82 7.21
N ALA A 494 -19.39 10.63 6.79
CA ALA A 494 -19.06 9.67 5.73
C ALA A 494 -18.62 8.34 6.35
N THR A 495 -18.97 7.22 5.72
CA THR A 495 -18.58 5.89 6.19
C THR A 495 -18.21 5.01 5.00
N ALA A 496 -17.09 4.32 5.12
CA ALA A 496 -16.62 3.32 4.18
C ALA A 496 -16.48 1.97 4.88
N GLU A 497 -16.82 0.90 4.17
CA GLU A 497 -16.77 -0.48 4.63
C GLU A 497 -16.30 -1.37 3.50
N TRP A 498 -15.28 -2.18 3.74
CA TRP A 498 -14.74 -3.08 2.73
C TRP A 498 -14.04 -4.27 3.37
N SER A 499 -13.79 -5.30 2.59
CA SER A 499 -12.92 -6.41 2.97
C SER A 499 -11.88 -6.70 1.91
N VAL A 500 -10.71 -7.11 2.38
CA VAL A 500 -9.59 -7.54 1.56
C VAL A 500 -9.26 -8.98 1.91
N GLU A 501 -9.26 -9.85 0.91
CA GLU A 501 -8.78 -11.23 1.08
C GLU A 501 -7.33 -11.35 0.61
N VAL A 502 -6.50 -11.90 1.51
CA VAL A 502 -5.13 -12.32 1.22
C VAL A 502 -4.98 -13.80 1.65
N GLY A 503 -4.92 -14.77 0.74
CA GLY A 503 -4.39 -16.11 1.08
C GLY A 503 -4.64 -17.27 0.11
N SER A 504 -4.00 -18.40 0.41
CA SER A 504 -3.87 -19.64 -0.39
C SER A 504 -5.17 -20.14 -1.07
N LEU A 505 -5.12 -20.37 -2.38
CA LEU A 505 -6.16 -21.09 -3.14
C LEU A 505 -5.98 -22.60 -2.91
N GLY A 506 -6.97 -23.21 -2.27
CA GLY A 506 -7.08 -24.65 -2.14
C GLY A 506 -7.37 -25.33 -3.49
N SER A 507 -6.53 -26.29 -3.85
CA SER A 507 -6.80 -27.46 -4.72
C SER A 507 -7.95 -27.34 -5.73
N LEU A 508 -7.70 -26.64 -6.85
CA LEU A 508 -7.99 -27.07 -8.23
C LEU A 508 -7.44 -25.97 -9.15
N ARG A 509 -6.20 -26.17 -9.61
CA ARG A 509 -5.53 -25.38 -10.66
C ARG A 509 -5.73 -23.85 -10.60
N SER A 510 -5.14 -23.18 -9.63
CA SER A 510 -4.71 -21.77 -9.75
C SER A 510 -4.07 -21.34 -8.44
N HIS A 511 -2.85 -20.78 -8.53
CA HIS A 511 -1.98 -20.53 -7.39
C HIS A 511 -2.28 -19.14 -6.83
N PHE A 512 -2.62 -19.04 -5.54
CA PHE A 512 -2.72 -17.75 -4.86
C PHE A 512 -1.34 -17.35 -4.34
N THR A 513 -0.94 -16.11 -4.61
CA THR A 513 0.30 -15.52 -4.12
C THR A 513 0.18 -14.01 -4.31
N ILE A 514 0.66 -13.20 -3.37
CA ILE A 514 1.15 -11.85 -3.70
C ILE A 514 2.46 -12.09 -4.45
N LYS A 515 2.37 -12.32 -5.76
CA LYS A 515 3.54 -12.62 -6.60
C LYS A 515 4.29 -11.32 -6.85
N LEU A 516 5.16 -10.95 -5.93
CA LEU A 516 6.17 -9.94 -6.19
C LEU A 516 7.24 -10.60 -7.07
N CYS A 517 6.95 -10.61 -8.38
CA CYS A 517 7.66 -11.29 -9.44
C CYS A 517 9.02 -10.65 -9.78
N VAL A 518 9.96 -10.54 -8.85
CA VAL A 518 11.27 -10.00 -9.19
C VAL A 518 12.00 -10.99 -10.09
N VAL A 519 12.10 -10.65 -11.38
CA VAL A 519 12.97 -11.30 -12.36
C VAL A 519 14.40 -11.00 -11.94
N ASP A 520 15.20 -12.04 -11.68
CA ASP A 520 16.64 -11.90 -11.42
C ASP A 520 17.39 -11.42 -12.69
#